data_AF-A0A522SDF1-F1
#
_entry.id   AF-A0A522SDF1-F1
#
_cell.length_a   1.000
_cell.length_b   1.000
_cell.length_c   1.000
_cell.angle_alpha   90.00
_cell.angle_beta   90.00
_cell.angle_gamma   90.00
#
_symmetry.space_group_name_H-M   'P 1'
#
loop_
_entity.id
_entity.type
_entity.pdbx_description
1 polymer ?
#
loop_
_entity_poly.entity_id
_entity_poly.type
_entity_poly.pdbx_seq_one_letter_code
_entity_poly.pdbx_strand_id
1 'polypeptide(L)'
;MKRKVPILKTDEEAEAFLDQDLSDLDFSQFKPYRFELANKDARVNMRLPRRQLDALKAEAKKRGVPYQRLMRDLLERGLQSLKAS
;
A
#
# COMPACT_ATOMS: atom_id res chain seq x y z
N MET A 1 -17.57 -17.52 -18.81
CA MET A 1 -17.49 -16.77 -17.54
C MET A 1 -16.03 -16.78 -17.10
N LYS A 2 -15.46 -15.66 -16.64
CA LYS A 2 -14.10 -15.66 -16.10
C LYS A 2 -14.10 -16.27 -14.69
N ARG A 3 -13.14 -17.14 -14.38
CA ARG A 3 -13.01 -17.76 -13.06
C ARG A 3 -12.44 -16.80 -12.04
N LYS A 4 -12.84 -16.93 -10.78
CA LYS A 4 -12.26 -16.15 -9.68
C LYS A 4 -11.03 -16.84 -9.09
N VAL A 5 -10.14 -16.05 -8.50
CA VAL A 5 -8.98 -16.57 -7.77
C VAL A 5 -9.47 -16.97 -6.37
N PRO A 6 -9.24 -18.21 -5.93
CA PRO A 6 -9.65 -18.66 -4.60
C PRO A 6 -8.83 -17.98 -3.50
N ILE A 7 -9.31 -18.05 -2.25
CA ILE A 7 -8.52 -17.69 -1.09
C ILE A 7 -7.58 -18.85 -0.79
N LEU A 8 -6.29 -18.62 -0.97
CA LEU A 8 -5.20 -19.57 -0.68
C LEU A 8 -4.61 -19.23 0.69
N LYS A 9 -4.47 -20.22 1.56
CA LYS A 9 -4.00 -20.03 2.95
C LYS A 9 -2.59 -20.58 3.19
N THR A 10 -2.11 -21.46 2.30
CA THR A 10 -0.78 -22.05 2.39
C THR A 10 -0.04 -21.90 1.06
N ASP A 11 1.29 -22.01 1.13
CA ASP A 11 2.13 -21.98 -0.06
C ASP A 11 1.86 -23.20 -0.96
N GLU A 12 1.62 -24.38 -0.36
CA GLU A 12 1.27 -25.62 -1.07
C GLU A 12 -0.03 -25.50 -1.87
N GLU A 13 -1.06 -24.85 -1.30
CA GLU A 13 -2.31 -24.56 -2.01
C GLU A 13 -2.07 -23.61 -3.19
N ALA A 14 -1.18 -22.64 -3.02
CA ALA A 14 -0.82 -21.69 -4.06
C ALA A 14 -0.04 -22.36 -5.20
N GLU A 15 0.95 -23.20 -4.88
CA GLU A 15 1.71 -23.97 -5.86
C GLU A 15 0.79 -24.86 -6.71
N ALA A 16 -0.07 -25.65 -6.05
CA ALA A 16 -1.04 -26.49 -6.75
C ALA A 16 -2.03 -25.67 -7.62
N PHE A 17 -2.39 -24.45 -7.19
CA PHE A 17 -3.21 -23.56 -7.99
C PHE A 17 -2.48 -23.02 -9.22
N LEU A 18 -1.16 -22.85 -9.17
CA LEU A 18 -0.35 -22.33 -10.29
C LEU A 18 -0.08 -23.38 -11.38
N ASP A 19 -0.24 -24.68 -11.08
CA ASP A 19 -0.03 -25.79 -12.03
C ASP A 19 -1.10 -25.91 -13.12
N GLN A 20 -2.12 -25.05 -13.13
CA GLN A 20 -3.21 -25.06 -14.12
C GLN A 20 -3.13 -23.85 -15.06
N ASP A 21 -3.93 -23.86 -16.14
CA ASP A 21 -4.08 -22.67 -16.99
C ASP A 21 -4.82 -21.55 -16.24
N LEU A 22 -4.23 -20.35 -16.28
CA LEU A 22 -4.66 -19.15 -15.57
C LEU A 22 -5.25 -18.08 -16.52
N SER A 23 -5.30 -18.35 -17.82
CA SER A 23 -5.69 -17.37 -18.85
C SER A 23 -7.14 -16.90 -18.74
N ASP A 24 -8.00 -17.67 -18.08
CA ASP A 24 -9.43 -17.40 -17.89
C ASP A 24 -9.77 -16.69 -16.58
N LEU A 25 -8.77 -16.28 -15.80
CA LEU A 25 -8.95 -15.63 -14.50
C LEU A 25 -9.44 -14.18 -14.61
N ASP A 26 -10.30 -13.82 -13.66
CA ASP A 26 -10.79 -12.47 -13.48
C ASP A 26 -9.88 -11.65 -12.55
N PHE A 27 -8.91 -10.91 -13.11
CA PHE A 27 -8.04 -10.05 -12.31
C PHE A 27 -8.71 -8.79 -11.75
N SER A 28 -9.95 -8.47 -12.16
CA SER A 28 -10.66 -7.27 -11.68
C SER A 28 -11.08 -7.37 -10.20
N GLN A 29 -11.03 -8.57 -9.61
CA GLN A 29 -11.30 -8.79 -8.19
C GLN A 29 -10.20 -8.24 -7.27
N PHE A 30 -8.99 -7.99 -7.79
CA PHE A 30 -7.88 -7.47 -7.00
C PHE A 30 -7.94 -5.94 -6.89
N LYS A 31 -7.50 -5.44 -5.74
CA LYS A 31 -7.28 -4.00 -5.55
C LYS A 31 -5.79 -3.70 -5.73
N PRO A 32 -5.42 -2.60 -6.41
CA PRO A 32 -4.05 -2.16 -6.48
C PRO A 32 -3.49 -2.00 -5.06
N TYR A 33 -2.38 -2.69 -4.78
CA TYR A 33 -1.63 -2.52 -3.55
C TYR A 33 -0.27 -1.91 -3.90
N ARG A 34 0.17 -0.93 -3.10
CA ARG A 34 1.48 -0.30 -3.27
C ARG A 34 2.40 -0.76 -2.17
N PHE A 35 3.40 -1.55 -2.55
CA PHE A 35 4.47 -1.94 -1.63
C PHE A 35 5.42 -0.75 -1.43
N GLU A 36 5.80 -0.46 -0.18
CA GLU A 36 6.93 0.44 0.11
C GLU A 36 8.24 -0.29 -0.25
N LEU A 37 8.60 -0.31 -1.54
CA LEU A 37 9.79 -0.99 -2.04
C LEU A 37 11.06 -0.13 -1.96
N ALA A 38 10.92 1.18 -1.74
CA ALA A 38 12.05 2.10 -1.75
C ALA A 38 12.83 2.06 -0.41
N ASN A 39 14.16 2.00 -0.52
CA ASN A 39 15.06 2.08 0.62
C ASN A 39 14.91 3.44 1.32
N LYS A 40 14.98 3.44 2.66
CA LYS A 40 14.84 4.63 3.51
C LYS A 40 16.22 5.27 3.73
N ASP A 41 16.85 5.72 2.65
CA ASP A 41 18.23 6.18 2.58
C ASP A 41 18.44 7.65 2.99
N ALA A 42 17.45 8.51 2.79
CA ALA A 42 17.50 9.93 3.15
C ALA A 42 16.63 10.31 4.36
N ARG A 43 17.03 11.38 5.08
CA ARG A 43 16.30 11.96 6.21
C ARG A 43 15.77 13.34 5.90
N VAL A 44 14.56 13.63 6.35
CA VAL A 44 13.97 14.98 6.36
C VAL A 44 13.87 15.45 7.80
N ASN A 45 14.47 16.61 8.10
CA ASN A 45 14.35 17.28 9.40
C ASN A 45 13.55 18.56 9.22
N MET A 46 12.41 18.68 9.90
CA MET A 46 11.55 19.87 9.79
C MET A 46 10.87 20.22 11.12
N ARG A 47 10.54 21.50 11.30
CA ARG A 47 9.72 21.97 12.42
C ARG A 47 8.25 22.02 12.01
N LEU A 48 7.37 21.55 12.88
CA LEU A 48 5.91 21.56 12.68
C LEU A 48 5.21 22.13 13.91
N PRO A 49 4.13 22.89 13.74
CA PRO A 49 3.21 23.22 14.83
C PRO A 49 2.74 21.96 15.55
N ARG A 50 2.70 22.01 16.89
CA ARG A 50 2.32 20.84 17.70
C ARG A 50 0.96 20.25 17.31
N ARG A 51 -0.03 21.12 17.04
CA ARG A 51 -1.38 20.71 16.63
C ARG A 51 -1.39 19.88 15.34
N GLN A 52 -0.50 20.17 14.39
CA GLN A 52 -0.40 19.41 13.13
C GLN A 52 0.19 18.03 13.36
N LEU A 53 1.25 17.92 14.18
CA LEU A 53 1.84 16.64 14.54
C LEU A 53 0.84 15.73 15.29
N ASP A 54 0.06 16.32 16.20
CA ASP A 54 -0.94 15.57 16.96
C ASP A 54 -2.08 15.07 16.05
N ALA A 55 -2.56 15.91 15.12
CA ALA A 55 -3.57 15.51 14.13
C ALA A 55 -3.09 14.35 13.24
N LEU A 56 -1.85 14.42 12.76
CA LEU A 56 -1.23 13.36 11.97
C LEU A 56 -1.12 12.05 12.76
N LYS A 57 -0.70 12.09 14.03
CA LYS A 57 -0.62 10.90 14.89
C LYS A 57 -1.99 10.28 15.14
N ALA A 58 -3.01 11.11 15.36
CA ALA A 58 -4.38 10.64 15.53
C ALA A 58 -4.89 9.92 14.27
N GLU A 59 -4.62 10.48 13.09
CA GLU A 59 -5.01 9.87 11.81
C GLU A 59 -4.26 8.56 11.55
N ALA A 60 -2.96 8.51 11.83
CA ALA A 60 -2.17 7.29 11.70
C ALA A 60 -2.69 6.16 12.61
N LYS A 61 -3.07 6.50 13.85
CA LYS A 61 -3.69 5.57 14.80
C LYS A 61 -5.01 5.01 14.25
N LYS A 62 -5.89 5.86 13.69
CA LYS A 62 -7.15 5.42 13.07
C LYS A 62 -6.92 4.44 11.92
N ARG A 63 -5.82 4.60 11.17
CA ARG A 63 -5.44 3.75 10.04
C ARG A 63 -4.62 2.52 10.43
N GLY A 64 -4.24 2.37 11.70
CA GLY A 64 -3.40 1.26 12.16
C GLY A 64 -1.98 1.27 11.59
N VAL A 65 -1.43 2.43 11.23
CA VAL A 65 -0.08 2.57 10.68
C VAL A 65 0.81 3.46 11.55
N PRO A 66 2.15 3.28 11.54
CA PRO A 66 3.05 4.24 12.16
C PRO A 66 2.91 5.64 11.56
N TYR A 67 2.95 6.70 12.38
CA TYR A 67 2.74 8.07 11.87
C TYR A 67 3.82 8.51 10.87
N GLN A 68 5.06 7.99 10.98
CA GLN A 68 6.10 8.24 9.97
C GLN A 68 5.78 7.61 8.62
N ARG A 69 5.09 6.46 8.60
CA ARG A 69 4.60 5.83 7.36
C ARG A 69 3.55 6.73 6.71
N LEU A 70 2.58 7.21 7.50
CA LEU A 70 1.58 8.15 7.00
C LEU A 70 2.20 9.44 6.45
N MET A 71 3.23 10.01 7.09
CA MET A 71 3.93 11.18 6.55
C MET A 71 4.52 10.91 5.18
N ARG A 72 5.17 9.76 5.01
CA ARG A 72 5.78 9.36 3.73
C ARG A 72 4.72 9.19 2.64
N ASP A 73 3.62 8.52 2.96
CA ASP A 73 2.49 8.32 2.04
C ASP A 73 1.91 9.67 1.58
N LEU A 74 1.73 10.62 2.51
CA LEU A 74 1.21 11.95 2.20
C LEU A 74 2.19 12.75 1.32
N LEU A 75 3.49 12.71 1.63
CA LEU A 75 4.52 13.35 0.82
C LEU A 75 4.55 12.77 -0.60
N GLU A 76 4.50 11.45 -0.73
CA GLU A 76 4.50 10.78 -2.03
C GLU A 76 3.26 11.15 -2.86
N ARG A 77 2.07 11.12 -2.26
CA ARG A 77 0.83 11.53 -2.94
C ARG A 77 0.88 12.99 -3.39
N GLY A 78 1.41 13.89 -2.55
CA GLY A 78 1.61 15.28 -2.90
C GLY A 78 2.56 15.46 -4.09
N LEU A 79 3.67 14.72 -4.12
CA LEU A 79 4.60 14.74 -5.26
C LEU A 79 3.95 14.19 -6.54
N GLN A 80 3.11 13.17 -6.43
CA GLN A 80 2.37 12.62 -7.57
C GLN A 80 1.34 13.59 -8.13
N SER A 81 0.59 14.30 -7.27
CA SER A 81 -0.39 15.29 -7.74
C SER A 81 0.27 16.45 -8.48
N LEU A 82 1.48 16.84 -8.07
CA LEU A 82 2.26 17.88 -8.77
C LEU A 82 2.75 17.42 -10.16
N LYS A 83 2.99 16.12 -10.37
CA LYS A 83 3.39 15.59 -11.70
C LYS A 83 2.22 15.44 -12.66
N ALA A 84 1.00 15.34 -12.13
CA ALA A 84 -0.22 15.19 -12.90
C ALA A 84 -0.86 16.53 -13.28
N SER A 85 -0.30 17.65 -12.79
CA SER A 85 -0.70 19.03 -13.11
C SER A 85 0.24 19.61 -14.16
#